data_AF-A0A661HIJ8-F1
#
_entry.id   AF-A0A661HIJ8-F1
#
_cell.length_a   1.000
_cell.length_b   1.000
_cell.length_c   1.000
_cell.angle_alpha   90.00
_cell.angle_beta   90.00
_cell.angle_gamma   90.00
#
_symmetry.space_group_name_H-M   'P 1'
#
loop_
_entity.id
_entity.type
_entity.pdbx_description
1 polymer ?
#
loop_
_entity_poly.entity_id
_entity_poly.type
_entity_poly.pdbx_seq_one_letter_code
_entity_poly.pdbx_strand_id
1 'polypeptide(L)'
;MTALQEIQDTLQQADNEATASPYWLILDPSQNMSCDLYNLASQISGIFFSRQDAQDYLEARRHAFSSRARVFCHSGHHSRKYTNLCKELKI
;
A
#
# COMPACT_ATOMS: atom_id res chain seq x y z
N MET A 1 7.37 -20.76 6.89
CA MET A 1 6.21 -19.90 7.18
C MET A 1 5.21 -20.03 6.05
N THR A 2 3.92 -19.81 6.31
CA THR A 2 2.91 -19.72 5.23
C THR A 2 2.74 -18.26 4.83
N ALA A 3 2.30 -17.99 3.61
CA ALA A 3 2.03 -16.61 3.15
C ALA A 3 1.03 -15.87 4.05
N LEU A 4 0.08 -16.59 4.66
CA LEU A 4 -0.87 -16.01 5.62
C LEU A 4 -0.17 -15.55 6.90
N GLN A 5 0.76 -16.36 7.42
CA GLN A 5 1.53 -16.01 8.63
C GLN A 5 2.41 -14.79 8.37
N GLU A 6 3.08 -14.74 7.22
CA GLU A 6 3.90 -13.59 6.81
C GLU A 6 3.09 -12.29 6.79
N ILE A 7 1.90 -12.30 6.18
CA ILE A 7 1.03 -11.12 6.15
C ILE A 7 0.61 -10.69 7.56
N GLN A 8 0.24 -11.64 8.42
CA GLN A 8 -0.14 -11.35 9.80
C GLN A 8 1.01 -10.75 10.59
N ASP A 9 2.20 -11.34 10.50
CA ASP A 9 3.40 -10.87 11.20
C ASP A 9 3.78 -9.46 10.72
N THR A 10 3.77 -9.20 9.41
CA THR A 10 4.01 -7.88 8.84
C THR A 10 3.02 -6.85 9.37
N LEU A 11 1.72 -7.17 9.35
CA LEU A 11 0.67 -6.28 9.81
C LEU A 11 0.77 -5.94 11.31
N GLN A 12 1.17 -6.89 12.15
CA GLN A 12 1.32 -6.67 13.59
C GLN A 12 2.56 -5.85 13.95
N GLN A 13 3.61 -5.91 13.12
CA GLN A 13 4.87 -5.22 13.36
C GLN A 13 4.95 -3.85 12.67
N ALA A 14 4.09 -3.58 11.68
CA ALA A 14 4.07 -2.32 10.97
C ALA A 14 3.62 -1.16 11.87
N ASP A 15 4.29 -0.02 11.75
CA ASP A 15 3.78 1.25 12.27
C ASP A 15 2.49 1.59 11.50
N ASN A 16 1.36 1.66 12.20
CA ASN A 16 0.07 1.94 11.57
C ASN A 16 -0.12 3.41 11.17
N GLU A 17 0.85 4.30 11.45
CA GLU A 17 0.77 5.74 11.17
C GLU A 17 -0.51 6.39 11.73
N ALA A 18 -0.94 5.94 12.91
CA ALA A 18 -2.20 6.33 13.55
C ALA A 18 -3.45 6.11 12.65
N THR A 19 -3.37 5.16 11.71
CA THR A 19 -4.41 4.84 10.74
C THR A 19 -5.07 3.51 11.07
N ALA A 20 -6.39 3.51 11.25
CA ALA A 20 -7.14 2.27 11.46
C ALA A 20 -7.19 1.44 10.18
N SER A 21 -6.90 0.13 10.30
CA SER A 21 -6.83 -0.80 9.16
C SER A 21 -5.91 -0.27 8.05
N PRO A 22 -4.62 -0.03 8.37
CA PRO A 22 -3.70 0.66 7.48
C PRO A 22 -3.33 -0.24 6.30
N TYR A 23 -3.18 0.34 5.12
CA TYR A 23 -2.46 -0.28 4.02
C TYR A 23 -1.68 0.78 3.27
N TRP A 24 -0.62 0.36 2.60
CA TRP A 24 0.25 1.25 1.85
C TRP A 24 0.05 1.06 0.37
N LEU A 25 0.21 2.15 -0.35
CA LEU A 25 0.11 2.19 -1.79
C LEU A 25 1.12 3.23 -2.32
N ILE A 26 1.48 3.09 -3.58
CA ILE A 26 2.31 4.09 -4.26
C ILE A 26 1.40 4.95 -5.12
N LEU A 27 1.47 6.28 -4.92
CA LEU A 27 0.86 7.26 -5.82
C LEU A 27 1.94 7.91 -6.67
N ASP A 28 1.70 7.97 -7.98
CA ASP A 28 2.53 8.72 -8.91
C ASP A 28 1.71 9.77 -9.69
N PRO A 29 1.76 11.05 -9.27
CA PRO A 29 0.96 12.11 -9.89
C PRO A 29 1.23 12.31 -11.39
N SER A 30 2.39 11.92 -11.92
CA SER A 30 2.65 12.07 -13.36
C SER A 30 1.80 11.14 -14.21
N GLN A 31 1.36 10.00 -13.67
CA GLN A 31 0.48 9.08 -14.37
C GLN A 31 -0.91 9.71 -14.60
N ASN A 32 -1.35 10.61 -13.71
CA ASN A 32 -2.65 11.31 -13.80
C ASN A 32 -2.70 12.40 -14.88
N MET A 33 -1.57 12.96 -15.27
CA MET A 33 -1.52 14.09 -16.22
C MET A 33 -1.38 13.63 -17.67
N SER A 34 -1.36 12.32 -17.91
CA SER A 34 -1.29 11.73 -19.25
C SER A 34 -2.68 11.23 -19.68
N CYS A 35 -3.12 11.60 -20.89
CA CYS A 35 -4.33 11.04 -21.51
C CYS A 35 -4.07 9.64 -22.10
N ASP A 36 -3.38 8.78 -21.35
CA ASP A 36 -3.14 7.39 -21.72
C ASP A 36 -4.18 6.52 -20.99
N LEU A 37 -4.97 5.77 -21.78
CA LEU A 37 -6.03 4.91 -21.27
C LEU A 37 -5.50 3.85 -20.29
N TYR A 38 -4.26 3.39 -20.47
CA TYR A 38 -3.62 2.44 -19.56
C TYR A 38 -3.22 3.08 -18.22
N ASN A 39 -3.00 4.40 -18.19
CA ASN A 39 -2.60 5.14 -16.99
C ASN A 39 -3.77 5.74 -16.20
N LEU A 40 -4.95 5.89 -16.82
CA LEU A 40 -6.14 6.43 -16.17
C LEU A 40 -6.56 5.57 -14.94
N ALA A 41 -6.29 4.26 -14.98
CA ALA A 41 -6.56 3.31 -13.90
C ALA A 41 -5.32 2.89 -13.07
N SER A 42 -4.11 3.39 -13.40
CA SER A 42 -2.84 2.97 -12.78
C SER A 42 -2.38 3.85 -11.61
N GLN A 43 -3.18 4.85 -11.23
CA GLN A 43 -2.83 5.91 -10.26
C GLN A 43 -2.33 5.36 -8.91
N ILE A 44 -2.73 4.14 -8.58
CA ILE A 44 -2.45 3.43 -7.34
C ILE A 44 -1.73 2.14 -7.71
N SER A 45 -0.45 2.05 -7.35
CA SER A 45 0.29 0.80 -7.47
C SER A 45 0.23 0.02 -6.16
N GLY A 46 -0.44 -1.13 -6.22
CA GLY A 46 -0.40 -2.19 -5.22
C GLY A 46 -1.14 -1.89 -3.91
N ILE A 47 -1.38 -2.97 -3.15
CA ILE A 47 -1.70 -2.94 -1.73
C ILE A 47 -0.51 -3.59 -1.03
N PHE A 48 0.13 -2.83 -0.15
CA PHE A 48 1.22 -3.29 0.70
C PHE A 48 0.77 -3.29 2.16
N PHE A 49 1.29 -4.24 2.94
CA PHE A 49 0.95 -4.40 4.36
C PHE A 49 1.96 -3.71 5.30
N SER A 50 3.01 -3.10 4.75
CA SER A 50 3.92 -2.21 5.47
C SER A 50 4.41 -1.08 4.57
N ARG A 51 4.82 0.04 5.18
CA ARG A 51 5.50 1.12 4.45
C ARG A 51 6.81 0.66 3.81
N GLN A 52 7.56 -0.19 4.51
CA GLN A 52 8.87 -0.64 4.05
C GLN A 52 8.75 -1.45 2.77
N ASP A 53 7.82 -2.41 2.70
CA ASP A 53 7.60 -3.22 1.48
C ASP A 53 7.21 -2.35 0.29
N ALA A 54 6.37 -1.34 0.52
CA ALA A 54 5.99 -0.38 -0.52
C ALA A 54 7.19 0.45 -0.99
N GLN A 55 8.06 0.88 -0.06
CA GLN A 55 9.25 1.66 -0.37
C GLN A 55 10.29 0.82 -1.13
N ASP A 56 10.50 -0.42 -0.72
CA ASP A 56 11.42 -1.35 -1.38
C ASP A 56 10.96 -1.66 -2.80
N TYR A 57 9.67 -1.90 -2.99
CA TYR A 57 9.08 -2.06 -4.32
C TYR A 57 9.29 -0.81 -5.18
N LEU A 58 9.02 0.36 -4.61
CA LEU A 58 9.12 1.65 -5.27
C LEU A 58 10.56 1.93 -5.75
N GLU A 59 11.57 1.63 -4.93
CA GLU A 59 12.98 1.79 -5.29
C GLU A 59 13.46 0.72 -6.26
N ALA A 60 13.09 -0.54 -6.07
CA ALA A 60 13.44 -1.62 -7.01
C ALA A 60 12.91 -1.35 -8.43
N ARG A 61 11.76 -0.68 -8.54
CA ARG A 61 11.13 -0.30 -9.81
C ARG A 61 11.20 1.19 -10.08
N ARG A 62 12.21 1.90 -9.55
CA ARG A 62 12.36 3.35 -9.68
C ARG A 62 12.22 3.86 -11.12
N HIS A 63 12.72 3.10 -12.09
CA HIS A 63 12.65 3.41 -13.52
C HIS A 63 11.22 3.42 -14.10
N ALA A 64 10.26 2.77 -13.44
CA ALA A 64 8.85 2.71 -13.85
C ALA A 64 7.98 3.80 -13.21
N PHE A 65 8.55 4.62 -12.34
CA PHE A 65 7.87 5.68 -11.61
C PHE A 65 8.57 7.02 -11.85
N SER A 66 7.81 8.11 -11.78
CA SER A 66 8.40 9.44 -11.78
C SER A 66 9.11 9.73 -10.45
N SER A 67 9.95 10.77 -10.47
CA SER A 67 10.58 11.31 -9.27
C SER A 67 9.57 11.85 -8.22
N ARG A 68 8.30 11.98 -8.59
CA ARG A 68 7.21 12.42 -7.70
C ARG A 68 6.43 11.27 -7.07
N ALA A 69 6.71 10.02 -7.43
CA ALA A 69 6.04 8.87 -6.85
C ALA A 69 6.38 8.74 -5.35
N ARG A 70 5.37 8.52 -4.50
CA ARG A 70 5.52 8.42 -3.04
C ARG A 70 4.66 7.31 -2.48
N VAL A 71 5.11 6.73 -1.37
CA VAL A 71 4.34 5.78 -0.56
C VAL A 71 3.37 6.54 0.35
N PHE A 72 2.09 6.20 0.29
CA PHE A 72 1.03 6.74 1.13
C PHE A 72 0.41 5.64 1.98
N CYS A 73 0.15 5.95 3.25
CA CYS A 73 -0.70 5.13 4.11
C CYS A 73 -2.16 5.55 3.88
N HIS A 74 -3.06 4.58 3.73
CA HIS A 74 -4.48 4.82 3.63
C HIS A 74 -5.27 3.82 4.47
N SER A 75 -6.49 4.22 4.85
CA SER A 75 -7.35 3.37 5.67
C SER A 75 -8.22 2.49 4.81
N GLY A 76 -8.09 1.17 5.00
CA GLY A 76 -8.94 0.17 4.39
C GLY A 76 -10.32 0.03 5.05
N HIS A 77 -10.79 1.02 5.82
CA HIS A 77 -12.02 0.94 6.62
C HIS A 77 -13.28 0.55 5.83
N HIS A 78 -13.34 0.85 4.53
CA HIS A 78 -14.43 0.43 3.65
C HIS A 78 -14.48 -1.09 3.41
N SER A 79 -13.37 -1.81 3.62
CA SER A 79 -13.29 -3.26 3.50
C SER A 79 -13.61 -3.93 4.84
N ARG A 80 -14.86 -4.38 5.00
CA ARG A 80 -15.31 -5.05 6.24
C ARG A 80 -14.42 -6.24 6.63
N LYS A 81 -13.97 -7.03 5.66
CA LYS A 81 -13.08 -8.18 5.91
C LYS A 81 -11.73 -7.74 6.46
N TYR A 82 -11.13 -6.72 5.84
CA TYR A 82 -9.83 -6.22 6.28
C TYR A 82 -9.92 -5.53 7.63
N THR A 83 -10.94 -4.71 7.84
CA THR A 83 -11.22 -4.07 9.12
C THR A 83 -11.39 -5.08 10.25
N ASN A 84 -12.10 -6.19 10.01
CA ASN A 84 -12.25 -7.24 11.00
C ASN A 84 -10.91 -7.93 11.29
N LEU A 85 -10.12 -8.24 10.27
CA LEU A 85 -8.78 -8.79 10.43
C LEU A 85 -7.89 -7.89 11.29
N CYS A 86 -7.81 -6.59 10.99
CA CYS A 86 -7.00 -5.65 11.78
C CYS A 86 -7.47 -5.58 13.24
N LYS A 87 -8.78 -5.63 13.50
CA LYS A 87 -9.33 -5.70 14.85
C LYS A 87 -8.94 -6.98 15.59
N GLU A 88 -9.01 -8.14 14.93
CA GLU A 88 -8.59 -9.42 15.49
C GLU A 88 -7.09 -9.42 15.83
N LEU A 89 -6.28 -8.76 14.99
CA LEU A 89 -4.84 -8.59 15.19
C LEU A 89 -4.45 -7.46 16.15
N LYS A 90 -5.41 -6.63 16.60
CA LYS A 90 -5.22 -5.46 17.48
C LYS A 90 -4.32 -4.36 16.89
N ILE A 91 -4.52 -4.05 15.61
CA ILE A 91 -3.80 -3.01 14.84
C ILE A 91 -4.60 -1.71 14.76
#